data_AF-A0A538TLJ2-F1
#
_entry.id   AF-A0A538TLJ2-F1
#
_cell.length_a   1.000
_cell.length_b   1.000
_cell.length_c   1.000
_cell.angle_alpha   90.00
_cell.angle_beta   90.00
_cell.angle_gamma   90.00
#
_symmetry.space_group_name_H-M   'P 1'
#
loop_
_entity.id
_entity.type
_entity.pdbx_description
1 polymer ?
#
loop_
_entity_poly.entity_id
_entity_poly.type
_entity_poly.pdbx_seq_one_letter_code
_entity_poly.pdbx_strand_id
1 'polypeptide(L)'
;MADPKQGRGRSTLAPALGHIEEGAITQAMLSRALRQRLGDLAREAKPPRGAGLTSASASSAAAAAATGAAATLPLFPSCELKVEPVGIEEVLPGGILEGPHGPLFIHERLYTELGERPFPLLSNLSALSESDSTGNGFGGHARFRRRSRARDLPEIAAEVESPERGLFRRYGHRRMLFLDIETCGLSAAPVFLVGLCMVGDRNLVLRQLFARDYSEERALLEELARLAREFDFLVTFNGKSFDVPFLRDRATHHRMAFSLELPHLDLLWMARRRWKHMLPDCRLKTLEWHVLRRRRAGDVSGAEIPGLYHDFVKRGEPYRLLPVFHHNLLDVVAMVELIPPLFDPDAVTY
;
A
#
# COMPACT_ATOMS: atom_id res chain seq x y z
N MET A 1 -41.16 -28.06 49.88
CA MET A 1 -40.92 -28.40 48.47
C MET A 1 -39.44 -28.19 48.22
N ALA A 2 -38.53 -29.15 48.44
CA ALA A 2 -38.35 -30.44 47.74
C ALA A 2 -38.02 -30.27 46.24
N ASP A 3 -36.74 -29.99 45.93
CA ASP A 3 -35.70 -30.81 45.25
C ASP A 3 -36.10 -31.75 44.05
N PRO A 4 -35.15 -32.39 43.32
CA PRO A 4 -34.49 -31.97 42.06
C PRO A 4 -34.57 -33.04 40.91
N LYS A 5 -34.22 -32.72 39.64
CA LYS A 5 -33.79 -33.70 38.59
C LYS A 5 -32.93 -32.98 37.52
N GLN A 6 -31.61 -33.25 37.39
CA GLN A 6 -30.90 -34.36 36.71
C GLN A 6 -30.83 -34.27 35.17
N GLY A 7 -29.59 -34.38 34.63
CA GLY A 7 -29.27 -34.77 33.24
C GLY A 7 -28.01 -34.12 32.66
N ARG A 8 -26.78 -34.50 33.09
CA ARG A 8 -25.75 -35.25 32.33
C ARG A 8 -25.65 -35.01 30.80
N GLY A 9 -24.44 -34.70 30.32
CA GLY A 9 -24.00 -35.06 28.96
C GLY A 9 -22.84 -34.22 28.38
N ARG A 10 -21.65 -34.81 28.26
CA ARG A 10 -20.46 -34.27 27.57
C ARG A 10 -20.60 -34.32 26.03
N SER A 11 -19.76 -33.51 25.36
CA SER A 11 -18.98 -33.83 24.14
C SER A 11 -19.36 -33.10 22.83
N THR A 12 -18.41 -32.27 22.37
CA THR A 12 -17.90 -32.12 20.99
C THR A 12 -18.89 -31.94 19.83
N LEU A 13 -18.77 -30.83 19.08
CA LEU A 13 -18.35 -30.83 17.67
C LEU A 13 -18.23 -29.39 17.12
N ALA A 14 -17.23 -29.23 16.25
CA ALA A 14 -16.72 -28.00 15.67
C ALA A 14 -17.69 -27.24 14.75
N PRO A 15 -17.51 -25.93 14.52
CA PRO A 15 -17.97 -25.30 13.30
C PRO A 15 -16.97 -25.60 12.16
N ALA A 16 -17.52 -26.06 11.05
CA ALA A 16 -16.84 -26.42 9.83
C ALA A 16 -15.94 -25.28 9.30
N LEU A 17 -14.71 -25.65 8.94
CA LEU A 17 -13.80 -24.87 8.12
C LEU A 17 -14.46 -24.69 6.74
N GLY A 18 -14.99 -23.49 6.48
CA GLY A 18 -15.30 -23.04 5.14
C GLY A 18 -14.00 -22.83 4.38
N HIS A 19 -13.87 -23.54 3.27
CA HIS A 19 -12.80 -23.39 2.27
C HIS A 19 -12.51 -21.92 1.98
N ILE A 20 -11.30 -21.48 2.33
CA ILE A 20 -10.72 -20.24 1.81
C ILE A 20 -10.19 -20.63 0.42
N GLU A 21 -10.87 -20.14 -0.63
CA GLU A 21 -10.34 -20.23 -1.99
C GLU A 21 -9.02 -19.46 -2.05
N GLU A 22 -7.92 -20.20 -2.20
CA GLU A 22 -6.64 -19.69 -2.68
C GLU A 22 -6.83 -19.18 -4.11
N GLY A 23 -6.75 -17.86 -4.32
CA GLY A 23 -6.73 -17.36 -5.69
C GLY A 23 -7.00 -15.87 -5.85
N ALA A 24 -5.96 -15.06 -5.73
CA ALA A 24 -5.55 -14.06 -6.72
C ALA A 24 -4.57 -13.05 -6.09
N ILE A 25 -3.34 -13.49 -5.79
CA ILE A 25 -2.21 -12.58 -5.86
C ILE A 25 -2.16 -12.15 -7.33
N THR A 26 -2.50 -10.90 -7.62
CA THR A 26 -2.55 -10.38 -8.99
C THR A 26 -1.21 -10.69 -9.68
N GLN A 27 -1.26 -11.26 -10.88
CA GLN A 27 -0.08 -11.65 -11.69
C GLN A 27 0.92 -10.50 -11.93
N ALA A 28 0.52 -9.26 -11.63
CA ALA A 28 1.35 -8.06 -11.66
C ALA A 28 2.38 -7.98 -10.51
N MET A 29 2.16 -8.65 -9.37
CA MET A 29 3.03 -8.54 -8.18
C MET A 29 4.22 -9.50 -8.20
N LEU A 30 4.16 -10.57 -8.99
CA LEU A 30 5.20 -11.61 -9.00
C LEU A 30 6.30 -11.24 -10.01
N SER A 31 7.56 -11.34 -9.57
CA SER A 31 8.70 -11.18 -10.48
C SER A 31 8.58 -12.14 -11.67
N ARG A 32 9.14 -11.79 -12.84
CA ARG A 32 9.12 -12.65 -14.03
C ARG A 32 9.73 -14.03 -13.73
N ALA A 33 10.78 -14.06 -12.90
CA ALA A 33 11.44 -15.28 -12.44
C ALA A 33 10.52 -16.15 -11.57
N LEU A 34 9.77 -15.55 -10.64
CA LEU A 34 8.83 -16.27 -9.78
C LEU A 34 7.61 -16.78 -10.57
N ARG A 35 7.12 -16.00 -11.54
CA ARG A 35 6.08 -16.45 -12.49
C ARG A 35 6.54 -17.65 -13.30
N GLN A 36 7.78 -17.64 -13.76
CA GLN A 36 8.36 -18.76 -14.51
C GLN A 36 8.50 -19.99 -13.63
N ARG A 37 9.04 -19.85 -12.40
CA ARG A 37 9.20 -20.95 -11.44
C ARG A 37 7.87 -21.57 -11.02
N LEU A 38 6.83 -20.76 -10.77
CA LEU A 38 5.47 -21.24 -10.52
C LEU A 38 4.86 -21.95 -11.74
N GLY A 39 5.10 -21.42 -12.94
CA GLY A 39 4.67 -22.04 -14.19
C GLY A 39 5.37 -23.36 -14.51
N ASP A 40 6.61 -23.53 -14.06
CA ASP A 40 7.39 -24.77 -14.23
C ASP A 40 6.94 -25.84 -13.22
N LEU A 41 6.76 -25.46 -11.94
CA LEU A 41 6.18 -26.33 -10.91
C LEU A 41 4.75 -26.81 -11.26
N ALA A 42 3.92 -25.93 -11.82
CA ALA A 42 2.58 -26.29 -12.27
C ALA A 42 2.57 -27.24 -13.49
N ARG A 43 3.64 -27.22 -14.31
CA ARG A 43 3.83 -28.15 -15.42
C ARG A 43 4.34 -29.51 -14.93
N GLU A 44 5.20 -29.52 -13.92
CA GLU A 44 5.68 -30.75 -13.27
C GLU A 44 4.57 -31.47 -12.48
N ALA A 45 3.63 -30.72 -11.89
CA ALA A 45 2.49 -31.26 -11.15
C ALA A 45 1.38 -31.84 -12.05
N LYS A 46 1.45 -31.67 -13.38
CA LYS A 46 0.41 -32.16 -14.30
C LYS A 46 0.82 -33.54 -14.83
N PRO A 47 0.07 -34.63 -14.54
CA PRO A 47 0.41 -35.94 -15.05
C PRO A 47 0.30 -35.97 -16.59
N PRO A 48 1.13 -36.77 -17.27
CA PRO A 48 1.18 -36.79 -18.73
C PRO A 48 -0.19 -37.18 -19.31
N ARG A 49 -0.69 -36.36 -20.24
CA ARG A 49 -1.91 -36.66 -20.99
C ARG A 49 -1.63 -37.81 -21.95
N GLY A 50 -2.13 -39.00 -21.61
CA GLY A 50 -2.09 -40.13 -22.54
C GLY A 50 -2.53 -41.46 -21.93
N ALA A 51 -3.83 -41.64 -21.71
CA ALA A 51 -4.52 -42.93 -21.83
C ALA A 51 -6.03 -42.66 -21.76
N GLY A 52 -6.71 -42.79 -22.89
CA GLY A 52 -8.17 -42.72 -22.92
C GLY A 52 -8.79 -43.93 -22.23
N LEU A 53 -10.02 -43.78 -21.75
CA LEU A 53 -11.03 -44.84 -21.68
C LEU A 53 -12.43 -44.20 -21.49
N THR A 54 -13.19 -44.37 -22.57
CA THR A 54 -14.63 -44.44 -22.78
C THR A 54 -15.62 -44.27 -21.62
N SER A 55 -16.68 -43.55 -21.95
CA SER A 55 -18.00 -43.41 -21.32
C SER A 55 -18.61 -44.70 -20.73
N ALA A 56 -19.24 -44.58 -19.55
CA ALA A 56 -20.48 -45.26 -19.22
C ALA A 56 -21.22 -44.56 -18.06
N SER A 57 -22.54 -44.66 -18.13
CA SER A 57 -23.58 -43.91 -17.42
C SER A 57 -24.07 -44.55 -16.10
N ALA A 58 -24.79 -43.72 -15.33
CA ALA A 58 -26.00 -44.01 -14.55
C ALA A 58 -25.92 -44.70 -13.16
N SER A 59 -26.40 -43.91 -12.19
CA SER A 59 -27.39 -44.17 -11.12
C SER A 59 -27.40 -45.45 -10.26
N SER A 60 -27.44 -45.17 -8.95
CA SER A 60 -28.32 -45.72 -7.91
C SER A 60 -28.22 -47.20 -7.50
N ALA A 61 -28.04 -47.42 -6.20
CA ALA A 61 -28.93 -48.16 -5.29
C ALA A 61 -28.16 -48.91 -4.18
N ALA A 62 -28.82 -48.96 -3.02
CA ALA A 62 -28.34 -49.38 -1.72
C ALA A 62 -28.00 -50.87 -1.55
N ALA A 63 -27.16 -51.09 -0.53
CA ALA A 63 -27.18 -52.16 0.47
C ALA A 63 -26.83 -53.61 0.08
N ALA A 64 -25.68 -54.08 0.60
CA ALA A 64 -25.57 -55.37 1.29
C ALA A 64 -24.26 -55.43 2.11
N ALA A 65 -24.37 -55.87 3.35
CA ALA A 65 -23.28 -56.15 4.26
C ALA A 65 -22.57 -57.47 3.92
N ALA A 66 -21.24 -57.54 4.10
CA ALA A 66 -20.54 -58.65 4.77
C ALA A 66 -19.01 -58.56 4.55
N THR A 67 -18.29 -58.42 5.68
CA THR A 67 -17.01 -59.07 6.03
C THR A 67 -15.91 -59.24 4.97
N GLY A 68 -14.76 -58.59 5.20
CA GLY A 68 -13.51 -59.03 4.59
C GLY A 68 -12.38 -58.00 4.70
N ALA A 69 -11.42 -58.27 5.58
CA ALA A 69 -10.04 -57.75 5.61
C ALA A 69 -9.80 -56.30 5.15
N ALA A 70 -9.64 -55.39 6.11
CA ALA A 70 -9.02 -54.09 5.85
C ALA A 70 -7.56 -54.31 5.41
N ALA A 71 -7.33 -54.29 4.09
CA ALA A 71 -6.00 -54.09 3.54
C ALA A 71 -5.56 -52.68 3.93
N THR A 72 -4.65 -52.61 4.91
CA THR A 72 -3.97 -51.38 5.30
C THR A 72 -3.24 -50.84 4.08
N LEU A 73 -3.81 -49.83 3.42
CA LEU A 73 -3.05 -49.01 2.48
C LEU A 73 -1.86 -48.43 3.24
N PRO A 74 -0.62 -48.51 2.71
CA PRO A 74 0.52 -47.93 3.39
C PRO A 74 0.22 -46.45 3.61
N LEU A 75 0.25 -46.02 4.89
CA LEU A 75 0.28 -44.60 5.20
C LEU A 75 1.48 -44.02 4.45
N PHE A 76 1.21 -43.16 3.47
CA PHE A 76 2.24 -42.29 2.96
C PHE A 76 2.81 -41.56 4.17
N PRO A 77 4.14 -41.61 4.42
CA PRO A 77 4.70 -40.82 5.49
C PRO A 77 4.28 -39.38 5.24
N SER A 78 3.67 -38.75 6.26
CA SER A 78 3.41 -37.32 6.26
C SER A 78 4.75 -36.65 6.01
N CYS A 79 5.02 -36.32 4.76
CA CYS A 79 6.19 -35.54 4.39
C CYS A 79 5.87 -34.15 4.93
N GLU A 80 6.31 -33.89 6.16
CA GLU A 80 6.50 -32.53 6.62
C GLU A 80 7.47 -31.90 5.62
N LEU A 81 6.91 -31.23 4.61
CA LEU A 81 7.64 -30.35 3.73
C LEU A 81 8.31 -29.34 4.65
N LYS A 82 9.60 -29.56 4.94
CA LYS A 82 10.46 -28.55 5.53
C LYS A 82 10.59 -27.46 4.49
N VAL A 83 9.66 -26.51 4.51
CA VAL A 83 9.80 -25.26 3.78
C VAL A 83 10.95 -24.54 4.46
N GLU A 84 12.11 -24.50 3.81
CA GLU A 84 13.18 -23.64 4.28
C GLU A 84 12.66 -22.20 4.24
N PRO A 85 12.87 -21.41 5.32
CA PRO A 85 12.43 -20.03 5.35
C PRO A 85 13.13 -19.27 4.23
N VAL A 86 12.33 -18.90 3.23
CA VAL A 86 12.76 -18.09 2.12
C VAL A 86 12.73 -16.64 2.58
N GLY A 87 13.79 -15.88 2.29
CA GLY A 87 13.80 -14.46 2.61
C GLY A 87 12.85 -13.66 1.71
N ILE A 88 12.51 -12.44 2.12
CA ILE A 88 11.63 -11.54 1.32
C ILE A 88 12.23 -11.24 -0.07
N GLU A 89 13.55 -11.36 -0.20
CA GLU A 89 14.34 -11.07 -1.40
C GLU A 89 14.07 -12.05 -2.55
N GLU A 90 13.56 -13.25 -2.26
CA GLU A 90 13.19 -14.21 -3.31
C GLU A 90 11.79 -13.93 -3.90
N VAL A 91 10.95 -13.20 -3.17
CA VAL A 91 9.55 -12.99 -3.54
C VAL A 91 9.34 -11.59 -4.12
N LEU A 92 10.02 -10.58 -3.56
CA LEU A 92 10.00 -9.21 -4.04
C LEU A 92 11.34 -8.82 -4.66
N PRO A 93 11.35 -8.22 -5.87
CA PRO A 93 12.59 -7.72 -6.44
C PRO A 93 13.09 -6.54 -5.61
N GLY A 94 14.35 -6.56 -5.20
CA GLY A 94 14.88 -5.47 -4.37
C GLY A 94 16.37 -5.63 -4.14
N GLY A 95 16.90 -4.79 -3.26
CA GLY A 95 18.29 -4.82 -2.84
C GLY A 95 18.42 -4.64 -1.34
N ILE A 96 19.57 -5.06 -0.81
CA ILE A 96 19.96 -4.76 0.56
C ILE A 96 20.85 -3.53 0.53
N LEU A 97 20.45 -2.50 1.26
CA LEU A 97 21.29 -1.36 1.57
C LEU A 97 22.05 -1.67 2.85
N GLU A 98 23.37 -1.77 2.75
CA GLU A 98 24.24 -1.91 3.92
C GLU A 98 24.50 -0.52 4.52
N GLY A 99 24.06 -0.33 5.77
CA GLY A 99 24.22 0.90 6.53
C GLY A 99 25.08 0.71 7.79
N PRO A 100 25.48 1.82 8.44
CA PRO A 100 26.26 1.78 9.68
C PRO A 100 25.52 1.10 10.85
N HIS A 101 24.20 0.96 10.75
CA HIS A 101 23.34 0.38 11.80
C HIS A 101 22.61 -0.88 11.36
N GLY A 102 23.14 -1.53 10.32
CA GLY A 102 22.64 -2.80 9.82
C GLY A 102 22.09 -2.69 8.40
N PRO A 103 21.69 -3.83 7.84
CA PRO A 103 21.09 -3.90 6.53
C PRO A 103 19.65 -3.38 6.55
N LEU A 104 19.19 -2.96 5.38
CA LEU A 104 17.80 -2.58 5.14
C LEU A 104 17.37 -3.10 3.77
N PHE A 105 16.21 -3.76 3.68
CA PHE A 105 15.66 -4.15 2.37
C PHE A 105 14.96 -2.97 1.70
N ILE A 106 15.31 -2.74 0.43
CA ILE A 106 14.71 -1.71 -0.41
C ILE A 106 14.05 -2.36 -1.61
N HIS A 107 12.74 -2.16 -1.72
CA HIS A 107 11.96 -2.55 -2.89
C HIS A 107 11.61 -1.30 -3.71
N GLU A 108 12.01 -1.27 -4.98
CA GLU A 108 11.71 -0.18 -5.90
C GLU A 108 10.93 -0.64 -7.10
N ARG A 109 9.99 0.22 -7.53
CA ARG A 109 9.18 0.03 -8.74
C ARG A 109 8.99 1.35 -9.45
N LEU A 110 8.91 1.30 -10.77
CA LEU A 110 8.40 2.42 -11.55
C LEU A 110 6.88 2.35 -11.63
N TYR A 111 6.21 3.50 -11.63
CA TYR A 111 4.74 3.52 -11.75
C TYR A 111 4.24 2.90 -13.05
N THR A 112 5.00 2.99 -14.14
CA THR A 112 4.73 2.26 -15.40
C THR A 112 4.76 0.74 -15.25
N GLU A 113 5.51 0.19 -14.30
CA GLU A 113 5.55 -1.27 -14.06
C GLU A 113 4.25 -1.78 -13.43
N LEU A 114 3.43 -0.87 -12.89
CA LEU A 114 2.08 -1.18 -12.43
C LEU A 114 1.06 -1.24 -13.59
N GLY A 115 1.49 -0.98 -14.83
CA GLY A 115 0.62 -0.88 -16.00
C GLY A 115 -0.01 0.51 -16.18
N GLU A 116 0.37 1.46 -15.32
CA GLU A 116 -0.21 2.81 -15.30
C GLU A 116 0.54 3.79 -16.21
N ARG A 117 -0.14 4.86 -16.62
CA ARG A 117 0.43 5.90 -17.50
C ARG A 117 0.83 7.12 -16.67
N PRO A 118 2.13 7.41 -16.52
CA PRO A 118 2.58 8.53 -15.70
C PRO A 118 2.31 9.89 -16.34
N PHE A 119 2.28 9.98 -17.67
CA PHE A 119 2.31 11.28 -18.36
C PHE A 119 1.15 12.22 -18.00
N PRO A 120 -0.12 11.80 -17.95
CA PRO A 120 -1.20 12.70 -17.55
C PRO A 120 -1.04 13.20 -16.11
N LEU A 121 -0.62 12.31 -15.19
CA LEU A 121 -0.39 12.65 -13.79
C LEU A 121 0.78 13.62 -13.63
N LEU A 122 1.90 13.37 -14.30
CA LEU A 122 3.07 14.25 -14.32
C LEU A 122 2.73 15.62 -14.93
N SER A 123 1.94 15.65 -16.01
CA SER A 123 1.49 16.90 -16.63
C SER A 123 0.65 17.74 -15.65
N ASN A 124 -0.26 17.12 -14.90
CA ASN A 124 -1.07 17.82 -13.89
C ASN A 124 -0.20 18.36 -12.75
N LEU A 125 0.78 17.57 -12.29
CA LEU A 125 1.74 18.01 -11.27
C LEU A 125 2.62 19.18 -11.76
N SER A 126 3.07 19.13 -13.02
CA SER A 126 3.84 20.21 -13.64
C SER A 126 3.02 21.49 -13.73
N ALA A 127 1.76 21.41 -14.15
CA ALA A 127 0.85 22.55 -14.24
C ALA A 127 0.64 23.27 -12.89
N LEU A 128 0.67 22.55 -11.75
CA LEU A 128 0.61 23.17 -10.43
C LEU A 128 1.87 23.99 -10.10
N SER A 129 3.01 23.64 -10.70
CA SER A 129 4.28 24.37 -10.56
C SER A 129 4.39 25.53 -11.57
N GLU A 130 3.85 25.34 -12.77
CA GLU A 130 3.87 26.25 -13.92
C GLU A 130 2.65 27.18 -13.99
N SER A 131 1.79 27.22 -12.98
CA SER A 131 0.66 28.16 -12.98
C SER A 131 1.19 29.60 -12.85
N ASP A 132 1.39 30.20 -14.01
CA ASP A 132 2.26 31.33 -14.27
C ASP A 132 1.44 32.45 -14.95
N SER A 133 1.83 33.68 -14.63
CA SER A 133 2.20 34.65 -15.67
C SER A 133 1.20 35.05 -16.78
N THR A 134 -0.12 35.07 -16.55
CA THR A 134 -1.02 36.01 -17.30
C THR A 134 -1.08 37.42 -16.70
N GLY A 135 -0.08 37.77 -15.90
CA GLY A 135 0.22 39.16 -15.54
C GLY A 135 1.64 39.50 -15.94
N ASN A 136 1.78 40.21 -17.06
CA ASN A 136 2.93 41.04 -17.42
C ASN A 136 4.00 40.41 -18.35
N GLY A 137 3.83 40.62 -19.66
CA GLY A 137 4.94 40.61 -20.61
C GLY A 137 4.55 40.49 -22.07
N PHE A 138 4.17 41.59 -22.74
CA PHE A 138 4.77 42.09 -23.99
C PHE A 138 4.17 43.44 -24.38
N GLY A 139 5.01 44.33 -24.91
CA GLY A 139 4.85 45.78 -24.87
C GLY A 139 3.66 46.37 -25.64
N GLY A 140 3.11 47.42 -25.05
CA GLY A 140 2.19 48.36 -25.67
C GLY A 140 1.93 49.49 -24.68
N HIS A 141 2.32 50.72 -25.04
CA HIS A 141 1.96 51.93 -24.31
C HIS A 141 0.43 52.07 -24.22
N ALA A 142 -0.17 51.46 -23.21
CA ALA A 142 -1.54 51.73 -22.79
C ALA A 142 -1.51 52.04 -21.31
N ARG A 143 -1.64 53.33 -20.99
CA ARG A 143 -1.82 53.87 -19.64
C ARG A 143 -2.87 53.04 -18.90
N PHE A 144 -2.42 52.15 -18.01
CA PHE A 144 -3.30 51.41 -17.10
C PHE A 144 -3.87 52.42 -16.11
N ARG A 145 -4.98 53.05 -16.49
CA ARG A 145 -5.86 53.75 -15.56
C ARG A 145 -6.39 52.68 -14.62
N ARG A 146 -5.68 52.42 -13.51
CA ARG A 146 -6.25 51.75 -12.33
C ARG A 146 -7.42 52.62 -11.87
N ARG A 147 -8.63 52.30 -12.35
CA ARG A 147 -9.84 52.62 -11.61
C ARG A 147 -9.80 51.72 -10.39
N SER A 148 -9.47 52.30 -9.24
CA SER A 148 -9.65 51.68 -7.93
C SER A 148 -11.14 51.47 -7.70
N ARG A 149 -11.68 50.37 -8.25
CA ARG A 149 -12.95 49.82 -7.76
C ARG A 149 -12.61 49.11 -6.46
N ALA A 150 -13.26 49.48 -5.37
CA ALA A 150 -13.23 48.67 -4.16
C ALA A 150 -13.72 47.27 -4.56
N ARG A 151 -12.85 46.26 -4.40
CA ARG A 151 -13.22 44.87 -4.58
C ARG A 151 -13.79 44.36 -3.27
N ASP A 152 -14.84 43.57 -3.35
CA ASP A 152 -15.45 43.01 -2.16
C ASP A 152 -14.57 41.88 -1.61
N LEU A 153 -14.59 41.70 -0.28
CA LEU A 153 -13.77 40.70 0.42
C LEU A 153 -13.89 39.27 -0.15
N PRO A 154 -15.06 38.81 -0.69
CA PRO A 154 -15.17 37.52 -1.36
C PRO A 154 -14.40 37.43 -2.70
N GLU A 155 -14.31 38.51 -3.47
CA GLU A 155 -13.54 38.55 -4.72
C GLU A 155 -12.04 38.44 -4.41
N ILE A 156 -11.59 39.16 -3.37
CA ILE A 156 -10.21 39.07 -2.89
C ILE A 156 -9.93 37.67 -2.34
N ALA A 157 -10.83 37.10 -1.54
CA ALA A 157 -10.66 35.76 -0.99
C ALA A 157 -10.66 34.65 -2.06
N ALA A 158 -11.35 34.85 -3.18
CA ALA A 158 -11.31 33.95 -4.33
C ALA A 158 -9.98 34.05 -5.11
N GLU A 159 -9.33 35.21 -5.09
CA GLU A 159 -8.00 35.45 -5.67
C GLU A 159 -6.85 35.06 -4.71
N VAL A 160 -7.10 35.00 -3.40
CA VAL A 160 -6.10 34.56 -2.41
C VAL A 160 -5.90 33.07 -2.55
N GLU A 161 -4.75 32.73 -3.10
CA GLU A 161 -4.34 31.37 -3.34
C GLU A 161 -4.16 30.56 -2.06
N SER A 162 -4.50 29.29 -2.17
CA SER A 162 -4.38 28.37 -1.04
C SER A 162 -2.90 28.18 -0.67
N PRO A 163 -2.55 28.20 0.64
CA PRO A 163 -1.18 27.95 1.08
C PRO A 163 -0.59 26.65 0.52
N GLU A 164 -1.45 25.66 0.27
CA GLU A 164 -1.11 24.38 -0.32
C GLU A 164 -0.58 24.50 -1.77
N ARG A 165 -1.22 25.31 -2.64
CA ARG A 165 -0.72 25.60 -4.00
C ARG A 165 0.62 26.33 -3.97
N GLY A 166 0.81 27.20 -2.97
CA GLY A 166 2.05 27.94 -2.77
C GLY A 166 3.30 27.06 -2.64
N LEU A 167 3.17 25.82 -2.14
CA LEU A 167 4.28 24.86 -2.04
C LEU A 167 4.79 24.42 -3.42
N PHE A 168 3.86 24.10 -4.34
CA PHE A 168 4.20 23.63 -5.69
C PHE A 168 4.93 24.71 -6.48
N ARG A 169 4.56 25.98 -6.33
CA ARG A 169 5.27 27.06 -7.01
C ARG A 169 6.61 27.41 -6.38
N ARG A 170 6.68 27.36 -5.05
CA ARG A 170 7.91 27.72 -4.33
C ARG A 170 9.02 26.70 -4.56
N TYR A 171 8.67 25.42 -4.54
CA TYR A 171 9.65 24.33 -4.57
C TYR A 171 9.61 23.53 -5.87
N GLY A 172 8.47 23.48 -6.56
CA GLY A 172 8.28 22.63 -7.74
C GLY A 172 7.81 21.22 -7.39
N HIS A 173 7.01 20.64 -8.27
CA HIS A 173 6.40 19.32 -8.06
C HIS A 173 7.40 18.16 -7.92
N ARG A 174 8.64 18.33 -8.37
CA ARG A 174 9.70 17.31 -8.26
C ARG A 174 10.41 17.30 -6.92
N ARG A 175 10.17 18.32 -6.09
CA ARG A 175 10.78 18.50 -4.77
C ARG A 175 9.87 17.99 -3.64
N MET A 176 8.82 17.26 -3.99
CA MET A 176 7.93 16.61 -3.02
C MET A 176 8.36 15.17 -2.74
N LEU A 177 8.17 14.75 -1.49
CA LEU A 177 8.24 13.36 -1.08
C LEU A 177 6.89 12.91 -0.55
N PHE A 178 6.29 11.89 -1.16
CA PHE A 178 5.13 11.23 -0.57
C PHE A 178 5.59 10.21 0.46
N LEU A 179 4.86 10.08 1.56
CA LEU A 179 5.20 9.17 2.65
C LEU A 179 3.97 8.55 3.28
N ASP A 180 4.03 7.23 3.48
CA ASP A 180 3.09 6.42 4.25
C ASP A 180 3.86 5.35 5.04
N ILE A 181 3.39 4.96 6.24
CA ILE A 181 4.10 4.00 7.11
C ILE A 181 3.21 2.84 7.55
N GLU A 182 3.81 1.67 7.71
CA GLU A 182 3.21 0.55 8.45
C GLU A 182 3.96 0.28 9.74
N THR A 183 3.20 -0.03 10.78
CA THR A 183 3.69 -0.14 12.15
C THR A 183 3.22 -1.45 12.77
N CYS A 184 3.94 -1.95 13.78
CA CYS A 184 3.54 -3.11 14.57
C CYS A 184 2.39 -2.81 15.56
N GLY A 185 1.70 -1.68 15.42
CA GLY A 185 0.64 -1.25 16.32
C GLY A 185 0.52 0.26 16.40
N LEU A 186 -0.59 0.73 16.98
CA LEU A 186 -0.99 2.14 16.96
C LEU A 186 -0.19 3.06 17.89
N SER A 187 0.66 2.52 18.77
CA SER A 187 1.47 3.31 19.71
C SER A 187 2.70 2.52 20.18
N ALA A 188 3.82 3.23 20.33
CA ALA A 188 5.10 2.70 20.85
C ALA A 188 5.61 1.42 20.18
N ALA A 189 5.16 1.14 18.95
CA ALA A 189 5.46 -0.08 18.21
C ALA A 189 6.48 0.20 17.11
N PRO A 190 7.31 -0.79 16.69
CA PRO A 190 8.26 -0.57 15.61
C PRO A 190 7.59 -0.21 14.28
N VAL A 191 8.19 0.72 13.54
CA VAL A 191 7.92 0.94 12.11
C VAL A 191 8.69 -0.12 11.33
N PHE A 192 8.02 -0.83 10.43
CA PHE A 192 8.66 -1.90 9.66
C PHE A 192 8.59 -1.69 8.14
N LEU A 193 7.68 -0.84 7.66
CA LEU A 193 7.57 -0.51 6.24
C LEU A 193 7.35 1.00 6.10
N VAL A 194 8.08 1.62 5.18
CA VAL A 194 7.84 3.01 4.77
C VAL A 194 7.71 3.05 3.26
N GLY A 195 6.53 3.44 2.79
CA GLY A 195 6.24 3.67 1.39
C GLY A 195 6.54 5.10 1.01
N LEU A 196 7.27 5.28 -0.09
CA LEU A 196 7.69 6.56 -0.62
C LEU A 196 7.35 6.68 -2.11
N CYS A 197 6.99 7.88 -2.55
CA CYS A 197 6.95 8.21 -3.96
C CYS A 197 7.73 9.49 -4.25
N MET A 198 8.52 9.45 -5.32
CA MET A 198 9.35 10.55 -5.79
C MET A 198 9.01 10.83 -7.25
N VAL A 199 8.86 12.11 -7.60
CA VAL A 199 8.45 12.53 -8.93
C VAL A 199 9.66 12.77 -9.83
N GLY A 200 9.87 11.88 -10.79
CA GLY A 200 10.94 11.98 -11.80
C GLY A 200 10.51 12.72 -13.06
N ASP A 201 11.41 12.82 -14.04
CA ASP A 201 11.16 13.52 -15.32
C ASP A 201 10.08 12.86 -16.17
N ARG A 202 10.06 11.53 -16.19
CA ARG A 202 9.20 10.74 -17.09
C ARG A 202 8.39 9.68 -16.36
N ASN A 203 8.60 9.54 -15.05
CA ASN A 203 7.98 8.50 -14.26
C ASN A 203 7.93 8.89 -12.79
N LEU A 204 7.14 8.13 -12.03
CA LEU A 204 7.17 8.13 -10.57
C LEU A 204 8.01 6.94 -10.10
N VAL A 205 8.85 7.17 -9.11
CA VAL A 205 9.64 6.13 -8.45
C VAL A 205 8.97 5.81 -7.13
N LEU A 206 8.49 4.57 -7.00
CA LEU A 206 7.88 4.04 -5.79
C LEU A 206 8.95 3.23 -5.06
N ARG A 207 9.24 3.61 -3.81
CA ARG A 207 10.26 2.96 -2.99
C ARG A 207 9.64 2.55 -1.67
N GLN A 208 9.87 1.31 -1.26
CA GLN A 208 9.42 0.75 0.00
C GLN A 208 10.65 0.34 0.80
N LEU A 209 10.90 1.01 1.92
CA LEU A 209 11.94 0.68 2.89
C LEU A 209 11.36 -0.34 3.86
N PHE A 210 11.97 -1.51 4.00
CA PHE A 210 11.43 -2.61 4.79
C PHE A 210 12.46 -3.14 5.79
N ALA A 211 12.10 -3.10 7.06
CA ALA A 211 12.81 -3.80 8.13
C ALA A 211 12.33 -5.26 8.15
N ARG A 212 13.25 -6.18 7.89
CA ARG A 212 12.98 -7.64 7.86
C ARG A 212 12.83 -8.24 9.25
N ASP A 213 13.40 -7.58 10.25
CA ASP A 213 13.16 -7.86 11.66
C ASP A 213 13.22 -6.56 12.49
N TYR A 214 12.93 -6.66 13.78
CA TYR A 214 12.85 -5.47 14.65
C TYR A 214 14.18 -4.72 14.81
N SER A 215 15.33 -5.36 14.55
CA SER A 215 16.64 -4.72 14.67
C SER A 215 16.93 -3.74 13.53
N GLU A 216 16.30 -3.93 12.37
CA GLU A 216 16.50 -3.10 11.17
C GLU A 216 15.71 -1.77 11.20
N GLU A 217 14.82 -1.55 12.17
CA GLU A 217 14.05 -0.30 12.28
C GLU A 217 14.97 0.93 12.34
N ARG A 218 16.12 0.82 13.02
CA ARG A 218 17.08 1.92 13.10
C ARG A 218 17.63 2.30 11.72
N ALA A 219 18.02 1.30 10.93
CA ALA A 219 18.52 1.51 9.56
C ALA A 219 17.43 2.10 8.66
N LEU A 220 16.17 1.65 8.82
CA LEU A 220 15.01 2.21 8.14
C LEU A 220 14.82 3.70 8.44
N LEU A 221 14.86 4.10 9.72
CA LEU A 221 14.71 5.50 10.13
C LEU A 221 15.86 6.38 9.62
N GLU A 222 17.08 5.86 9.58
CA GLU A 222 18.24 6.58 9.04
C GLU A 222 18.12 6.83 7.55
N GLU A 223 17.78 5.80 6.79
CA GLU A 223 17.63 5.93 5.34
C GLU A 223 16.46 6.85 5.01
N LEU A 224 15.37 6.79 5.75
CA LEU A 224 14.27 7.75 5.61
C LEU A 224 14.73 9.19 5.86
N ALA A 225 15.46 9.45 6.96
CA ALA A 225 15.98 10.78 7.26
C ALA A 225 17.02 11.25 6.23
N ARG A 226 17.78 10.33 5.63
CA ARG A 226 18.72 10.63 4.54
C ARG A 226 17.96 11.05 3.29
N LEU A 227 16.98 10.27 2.86
CA LEU A 227 16.16 10.54 1.67
C LEU A 227 15.37 11.84 1.81
N ALA A 228 14.73 12.07 2.97
CA ALA A 228 13.92 13.25 3.20
C ALA A 228 14.69 14.56 3.03
N ARG A 229 16.02 14.57 3.25
CA ARG A 229 16.87 15.75 3.04
C ARG A 229 17.04 16.15 1.58
N GLU A 230 16.68 15.28 0.64
CA GLU A 230 16.75 15.56 -0.79
C GLU A 230 15.53 16.33 -1.31
N PHE A 231 14.49 16.49 -0.47
CA PHE A 231 13.20 17.08 -0.81
C PHE A 231 12.91 18.33 0.01
N ASP A 232 12.01 19.18 -0.49
CA ASP A 232 11.70 20.47 0.12
C ASP A 232 10.33 20.50 0.79
N PHE A 233 9.44 19.55 0.50
CA PHE A 233 8.18 19.40 1.21
C PHE A 233 7.66 17.96 1.21
N LEU A 234 6.92 17.62 2.26
CA LEU A 234 6.35 16.30 2.51
C LEU A 234 4.87 16.28 2.11
N VAL A 235 4.42 15.18 1.53
CA VAL A 235 3.01 14.90 1.23
C VAL A 235 2.60 13.61 1.93
N THR A 236 1.55 13.66 2.74
CA THR A 236 1.02 12.45 3.43
C THR A 236 -0.50 12.49 3.50
N PHE A 237 -1.10 11.38 3.96
CA PHE A 237 -2.52 11.31 4.27
C PHE A 237 -2.73 11.14 5.77
N ASN A 238 -3.15 12.19 6.48
CA ASN A 238 -3.22 12.24 7.95
C ASN A 238 -1.87 12.14 8.68
N GLY A 239 -0.75 12.14 7.96
CA GLY A 239 0.57 11.95 8.58
C GLY A 239 1.06 13.09 9.44
N LYS A 240 0.45 14.28 9.36
CA LYS A 240 0.77 15.37 10.31
C LYS A 240 0.33 15.00 11.72
N SER A 241 -0.75 14.24 11.83
CA SER A 241 -1.32 13.80 13.11
C SER A 241 -0.83 12.41 13.53
N PHE A 242 -0.31 11.62 12.60
CA PHE A 242 0.05 10.21 12.83
C PHE A 242 1.51 9.90 12.43
N ASP A 243 1.81 9.79 11.15
CA ASP A 243 3.11 9.28 10.66
C ASP A 243 4.32 10.04 11.21
N VAL A 244 4.34 11.37 11.09
CA VAL A 244 5.50 12.19 11.46
C VAL A 244 5.73 12.20 12.98
N PRO A 245 4.70 12.41 13.83
CA PRO A 245 4.85 12.19 15.27
C PRO A 245 5.35 10.79 15.62
N PHE A 246 4.80 9.75 15.00
CA PHE A 246 5.17 8.36 15.29
C PHE A 246 6.65 8.08 14.96
N LEU A 247 7.11 8.51 13.78
CA LEU A 247 8.50 8.40 13.37
C LEU A 247 9.45 9.15 14.31
N ARG A 248 9.06 10.34 14.80
CA ARG A 248 9.84 11.11 15.76
C ARG A 248 9.98 10.38 17.10
N ASP A 249 8.90 9.76 17.57
CA ASP A 249 8.92 8.97 18.82
C ASP A 249 9.84 7.74 18.68
N ARG A 250 9.78 7.05 17.53
CA ARG A 250 10.66 5.90 17.25
C ARG A 250 12.13 6.30 17.08
N ALA A 251 12.41 7.41 16.43
CA ALA A 251 13.77 7.93 16.37
C ALA A 251 14.31 8.31 17.76
N THR A 252 13.47 8.89 18.62
CA THR A 252 13.81 9.19 20.02
C THR A 252 14.14 7.91 20.80
N HIS A 253 13.35 6.84 20.60
CA HIS A 253 13.63 5.52 21.17
C HIS A 253 15.01 4.99 20.78
N HIS A 254 15.41 5.16 19.51
CA HIS A 254 16.73 4.79 19.00
C HIS A 254 17.84 5.80 19.33
N ARG A 255 17.54 6.88 20.06
CA ARG A 255 18.46 7.99 20.39
C ARG A 255 19.07 8.63 19.14
N MET A 256 18.27 8.73 18.09
CA MET A 256 18.69 9.30 16.81
C MET A 256 18.24 10.75 16.68
N ALA A 257 19.09 11.58 16.09
CA ALA A 257 18.65 12.86 15.56
C ALA A 257 17.80 12.60 14.31
N PHE A 258 16.53 12.98 14.36
CA PHE A 258 15.58 12.78 13.28
C PHE A 258 14.72 14.03 13.11
N SER A 259 14.74 14.59 11.91
CA SER A 259 13.94 15.76 11.58
C SER A 259 13.30 15.57 10.20
N LEU A 260 11.97 15.61 10.21
CA LEU A 260 11.13 15.80 9.02
C LEU A 260 10.48 17.19 9.10
N GLU A 261 11.28 18.23 9.38
CA GLU A 261 10.84 19.63 9.45
C GLU A 261 10.63 20.25 8.05
N LEU A 262 10.05 19.48 7.15
CA LEU A 262 9.65 19.94 5.85
C LEU A 262 8.27 20.62 5.96
N PRO A 263 8.00 21.68 5.18
CA PRO A 263 6.64 22.06 4.86
C PRO A 263 5.80 20.82 4.51
N HIS A 264 4.59 20.74 5.05
CA HIS A 264 3.83 19.49 5.05
C HIS A 264 2.44 19.70 4.44
N LEU A 265 2.21 19.06 3.30
CA LEU A 265 0.93 18.95 2.64
C LEU A 265 0.21 17.66 3.09
N ASP A 266 -0.69 17.80 4.06
CA ASP A 266 -1.51 16.67 4.55
C ASP A 266 -2.86 16.66 3.81
N LEU A 267 -3.03 15.64 2.96
CA LEU A 267 -4.15 15.52 2.02
C LEU A 267 -5.49 15.28 2.70
N LEU A 268 -5.52 14.74 3.92
CA LEU A 268 -6.78 14.49 4.63
C LEU A 268 -7.54 15.79 4.89
N TRP A 269 -6.83 16.87 5.23
CA TRP A 269 -7.46 18.16 5.52
C TRP A 269 -8.00 18.84 4.27
N MET A 270 -7.29 18.71 3.16
CA MET A 270 -7.77 19.18 1.86
C MET A 270 -9.00 18.37 1.42
N ALA A 271 -8.94 17.05 1.54
CA ALA A 271 -10.05 16.16 1.20
C ALA A 271 -11.29 16.47 2.04
N ARG A 272 -11.14 16.70 3.36
CA ARG A 272 -12.25 17.11 4.23
C ARG A 272 -12.81 18.47 3.84
N ARG A 273 -11.98 19.45 3.49
CA ARG A 273 -12.44 20.78 3.02
C ARG A 273 -13.29 20.64 1.76
N ARG A 274 -12.92 19.71 0.88
CA ARG A 274 -13.53 19.50 -0.44
C ARG A 274 -14.78 18.62 -0.40
N TRP A 275 -14.75 17.52 0.35
CA TRP A 275 -15.69 16.40 0.16
C TRP A 275 -16.41 15.91 1.42
N LYS A 276 -16.15 16.47 2.62
CA LYS A 276 -16.76 15.96 3.87
C LYS A 276 -18.29 15.90 3.88
N HIS A 277 -18.95 16.72 3.05
CA HIS A 277 -20.41 16.79 2.93
C HIS A 277 -20.94 16.08 1.67
N MET A 278 -20.06 15.51 0.86
CA MET A 278 -20.39 14.85 -0.41
C MET A 278 -20.16 13.33 -0.35
N LEU A 279 -19.26 12.89 0.53
CA LEU A 279 -18.85 11.49 0.68
C LEU A 279 -19.22 10.96 2.07
N PRO A 280 -19.40 9.64 2.24
CA PRO A 280 -19.74 9.06 3.54
C PRO A 280 -18.64 9.31 4.58
N ASP A 281 -17.37 9.30 4.17
CA ASP A 281 -16.24 9.77 4.93
C ASP A 281 -15.10 10.22 3.99
N CYS A 282 -14.01 10.74 4.56
CA CYS A 282 -12.80 11.08 3.81
C CYS A 282 -11.64 10.15 4.16
N ARG A 283 -11.89 8.85 4.36
CA ARG A 283 -10.82 7.85 4.43
C ARG A 283 -10.25 7.62 3.04
N LEU A 284 -8.99 7.21 2.94
CA LEU A 284 -8.31 7.03 1.66
C LEU A 284 -9.06 6.05 0.74
N LYS A 285 -9.49 4.90 1.27
CA LYS A 285 -10.33 3.91 0.55
C LYS A 285 -11.63 4.50 -0.03
N THR A 286 -12.26 5.41 0.70
CA THR A 286 -13.49 6.09 0.25
C THR A 286 -13.19 7.08 -0.87
N LEU A 287 -12.07 7.81 -0.77
CA LEU A 287 -11.62 8.73 -1.80
C LEU A 287 -11.20 7.98 -3.07
N GLU A 288 -10.50 6.87 -2.96
CA GLU A 288 -10.18 6.02 -4.12
C GLU A 288 -11.43 5.55 -4.85
N TRP A 289 -12.43 5.10 -4.10
CA TRP A 289 -13.70 4.66 -4.70
C TRP A 289 -14.44 5.80 -5.38
N HIS A 290 -14.68 6.90 -4.65
CA HIS A 290 -15.61 7.93 -5.10
C HIS A 290 -14.96 9.00 -5.98
N VAL A 291 -13.67 9.29 -5.78
CA VAL A 291 -12.92 10.31 -6.51
C VAL A 291 -12.07 9.67 -7.60
N LEU A 292 -11.28 8.65 -7.25
CA LEU A 292 -10.41 7.98 -8.23
C LEU A 292 -11.10 6.88 -9.03
N ARG A 293 -12.35 6.53 -8.70
CA ARG A 293 -13.16 5.49 -9.36
C ARG A 293 -12.49 4.10 -9.35
N ARG A 294 -11.63 3.84 -8.37
CA ARG A 294 -10.90 2.57 -8.22
C ARG A 294 -11.45 1.76 -7.06
N ARG A 295 -11.58 0.44 -7.27
CA ARG A 295 -11.87 -0.53 -6.21
C ARG A 295 -10.59 -1.30 -5.87
N ARG A 296 -10.26 -1.38 -4.58
CA ARG A 296 -9.22 -2.31 -4.13
C ARG A 296 -9.75 -3.74 -4.17
N ALA A 297 -8.95 -4.66 -4.72
CA ALA A 297 -9.21 -6.09 -4.70
C ALA A 297 -7.99 -6.78 -4.06
N GLY A 298 -8.23 -7.73 -3.15
CA GLY A 298 -7.16 -8.45 -2.45
C GLY A 298 -6.37 -7.60 -1.45
N ASP A 299 -6.91 -6.46 -1.02
CA ASP A 299 -6.28 -5.59 -0.03
C ASP A 299 -6.49 -6.10 1.40
N VAL A 300 -5.45 -6.03 2.22
CA VAL A 300 -5.48 -6.42 3.63
C VAL A 300 -6.13 -5.32 4.48
N SER A 301 -6.78 -5.69 5.58
CA SER A 301 -7.21 -4.70 6.56
C SER A 301 -5.99 -4.13 7.31
N GLY A 302 -5.92 -2.80 7.46
CA GLY A 302 -4.84 -2.18 8.24
C GLY A 302 -4.73 -2.71 9.68
N ALA A 303 -5.82 -3.23 10.25
CA ALA A 303 -5.82 -3.86 11.57
C ALA A 303 -5.09 -5.22 11.60
N GLU A 304 -4.97 -5.91 10.47
CA GLU A 304 -4.32 -7.23 10.35
C GLU A 304 -2.81 -7.11 10.07
N ILE A 305 -2.38 -5.97 9.51
CA ILE A 305 -1.01 -5.71 9.07
C ILE A 305 0.03 -5.99 10.18
N PRO A 306 -0.12 -5.50 11.43
CA PRO A 306 0.83 -5.80 12.50
C PRO A 306 1.00 -7.31 12.75
N GLY A 307 -0.11 -8.05 12.74
CA GLY A 307 -0.12 -9.49 12.98
C GLY A 307 0.64 -10.24 11.89
N LEU A 308 0.45 -9.87 10.63
CA LEU A 308 1.17 -10.46 9.50
C LEU A 308 2.68 -10.24 9.59
N TYR A 309 3.12 -9.06 10.00
CA TYR A 309 4.54 -8.79 10.23
C TYR A 309 5.11 -9.62 11.38
N HIS A 310 4.42 -9.68 12.52
CA HIS A 310 4.84 -10.53 13.64
C HIS A 310 4.93 -12.01 13.24
N ASP A 311 3.99 -12.49 12.43
CA ASP A 311 3.98 -13.86 11.92
C ASP A 311 5.14 -14.10 10.96
N PHE A 312 5.46 -13.13 10.08
CA PHE A 312 6.62 -13.19 9.21
C PHE A 312 7.93 -13.30 10.00
N VAL A 313 8.17 -12.40 10.96
CA VAL A 313 9.40 -12.43 11.78
C VAL A 313 9.55 -13.76 12.55
N LYS A 314 8.43 -14.36 12.98
CA LYS A 314 8.45 -15.63 13.72
C LYS A 314 8.61 -16.87 12.83
N ARG A 315 7.97 -16.89 11.66
CA ARG A 315 7.85 -18.10 10.82
C ARG A 315 8.72 -18.06 9.57
N GLY A 316 9.20 -16.88 9.15
CA GLY A 316 9.98 -16.72 7.92
C GLY A 316 9.17 -16.98 6.65
N GLU A 317 7.88 -16.61 6.64
CA GLU A 317 6.97 -16.82 5.50
C GLU A 317 6.72 -15.52 4.72
N PRO A 318 7.59 -15.15 3.76
CA PRO A 318 7.57 -13.83 3.09
C PRO A 318 6.31 -13.58 2.26
N TYR A 319 5.69 -14.63 1.72
CA TYR A 319 4.48 -14.53 0.89
C TYR A 319 3.31 -13.87 1.63
N ARG A 320 3.25 -14.02 2.96
CA ARG A 320 2.22 -13.39 3.81
C ARG A 320 2.34 -11.87 3.87
N LEU A 321 3.51 -11.31 3.55
CA LEU A 321 3.71 -9.88 3.52
C LEU A 321 3.37 -9.24 2.17
N LEU A 322 3.20 -10.02 1.11
CA LEU A 322 2.86 -9.45 -0.21
C LEU A 322 1.62 -8.55 -0.18
N PRO A 323 0.52 -8.90 0.51
CA PRO A 323 -0.64 -8.01 0.65
C PRO A 323 -0.31 -6.72 1.43
N VAL A 324 0.60 -6.76 2.40
CA VAL A 324 1.04 -5.57 3.17
C VAL A 324 1.83 -4.62 2.27
N PHE A 325 2.79 -5.15 1.50
CA PHE A 325 3.51 -4.35 0.50
C PHE A 325 2.56 -3.79 -0.57
N HIS A 326 1.52 -4.54 -0.94
CA HIS A 326 0.49 -4.06 -1.86
C HIS A 326 -0.30 -2.90 -1.26
N HIS A 327 -0.74 -3.03 -0.01
CA HIS A 327 -1.51 -2.03 0.71
C HIS A 327 -0.79 -0.69 0.73
N ASN A 328 0.43 -0.70 1.27
CA ASN A 328 1.26 0.50 1.37
C ASN A 328 1.58 1.11 0.00
N LEU A 329 1.80 0.28 -1.04
CA LEU A 329 1.95 0.77 -2.41
C LEU A 329 0.70 1.51 -2.89
N LEU A 330 -0.49 0.92 -2.68
CA LEU A 330 -1.76 1.52 -3.10
C LEU A 330 -2.03 2.83 -2.35
N ASP A 331 -1.72 2.90 -1.06
CA ASP A 331 -1.87 4.11 -0.25
C ASP A 331 -1.00 5.24 -0.80
N VAL A 332 0.28 4.96 -1.07
CA VAL A 332 1.20 5.94 -1.68
C VAL A 332 0.71 6.38 -3.06
N VAL A 333 0.32 5.45 -3.93
CA VAL A 333 -0.18 5.76 -5.27
C VAL A 333 -1.44 6.63 -5.21
N ALA A 334 -2.39 6.28 -4.34
CA ALA A 334 -3.63 7.02 -4.18
C ALA A 334 -3.37 8.48 -3.76
N MET A 335 -2.37 8.74 -2.92
CA MET A 335 -1.99 10.10 -2.57
C MET A 335 -1.53 10.92 -3.77
N VAL A 336 -0.70 10.35 -4.65
CA VAL A 336 -0.23 11.07 -5.85
C VAL A 336 -1.40 11.38 -6.78
N GLU A 337 -2.26 10.39 -7.02
CA GLU A 337 -3.42 10.50 -7.91
C GLU A 337 -4.52 11.42 -7.37
N LEU A 338 -4.57 11.64 -6.05
CA LEU A 338 -5.49 12.58 -5.43
C LEU A 338 -5.07 14.05 -5.59
N ILE A 339 -3.80 14.34 -5.92
CA ILE A 339 -3.32 15.71 -6.05
C ILE A 339 -4.14 16.49 -7.11
N PRO A 340 -4.30 16.02 -8.37
CA PRO A 340 -5.07 16.75 -9.36
C PRO A 340 -6.52 17.07 -8.93
N PRO A 341 -7.39 16.11 -8.53
CA PRO A 341 -8.77 16.41 -8.16
C PRO A 341 -8.92 17.26 -6.88
N LEU A 342 -7.88 17.31 -6.04
CA LEU A 342 -7.84 18.20 -4.87
C LEU A 342 -7.65 19.67 -5.27
N PHE A 343 -6.92 19.94 -6.35
CA PHE A 343 -6.64 21.30 -6.82
C PHE A 343 -7.50 21.74 -7.99
N ASP A 344 -8.08 20.81 -8.76
CA ASP A 344 -8.91 21.08 -9.91
C ASP A 344 -10.12 20.10 -9.95
N PRO A 345 -11.36 20.58 -9.77
CA PRO A 345 -12.57 19.76 -9.82
C PRO A 345 -12.73 18.96 -11.12
N ASP A 346 -12.25 19.52 -12.23
CA ASP A 346 -12.50 19.04 -13.57
C ASP A 346 -11.31 18.21 -14.10
N ALA A 347 -10.27 18.06 -13.28
CA ALA A 347 -9.17 17.15 -13.58
C ALA A 347 -9.72 15.72 -13.69
N VAL A 348 -9.82 15.24 -14.94
CA VAL A 348 -10.30 13.91 -15.27
C VAL A 348 -9.36 12.87 -14.62
N THR A 349 -9.93 12.01 -13.78
CA THR A 349 -9.25 10.80 -13.30
C THR A 349 -9.27 9.76 -14.42
N TYR A 350 -8.10 9.24 -14.82
CA TYR A 350 -7.93 8.32 -15.96
C TYR A 350 -8.19 6.85 -15.59
#